data_AF-A0A346MQ55-F1
#
_entry.id   AF-A0A346MQ55-F1
#
_cell.length_a   1.000
_cell.length_b   1.000
_cell.length_c   1.000
_cell.angle_alpha   90.00
_cell.angle_beta   90.00
_cell.angle_gamma   90.00
#
_symmetry.space_group_name_H-M   'P 1'
#
loop_
_entity.id
_entity.type
_entity.pdbx_description
1 polymer ?
#
loop_
_entity_poly.entity_id
_entity_poly.type
_entity_poly.pdbx_seq_one_letter_code
_entity_poly.pdbx_strand_id
1 'polypeptide(L)'
;RSGFSGPFCEAFTCKSDSVCHGRGQCILDDDHTYRGHCNCFHGYSGRDCYYDTCGRENMTRNNTYLCFGGGECTVLPGTPPRLGQIFGCRCRPGFSGEACDSFICAGNRDCANGGTCHTDTGICTCPHLSFAGSDCGIANCGYWRGTEESLCSGNGHCIRISESRCLCNDGYTGKNCSSPLCTNGGEC
;
A
#
# COMPACT_ATOMS: atom_id res chain seq x y z
N ARG A 1 9.71 27.10 2.68
CA ARG A 1 8.73 25.98 2.68
C ARG A 1 7.54 26.42 3.52
N SER A 2 6.31 26.33 3.01
CA SER A 2 5.13 26.84 3.71
C SER A 2 5.01 26.23 5.11
N GLY A 3 4.62 27.05 6.10
CA GLY A 3 4.48 26.63 7.48
C GLY A 3 5.77 26.62 8.32
N PHE A 4 6.95 26.68 7.71
CA PHE A 4 8.22 26.76 8.46
C PHE A 4 8.65 28.21 8.74
N SER A 5 9.21 28.46 9.91
CA SER A 5 9.70 29.77 10.34
C SER A 5 10.96 29.67 11.21
N GLY A 6 11.61 30.81 11.45
CA GLY A 6 12.89 30.90 12.15
C GLY A 6 14.10 30.95 11.19
N PRO A 7 15.26 31.42 11.66
CA PRO A 7 16.49 31.52 10.85
C PRO A 7 16.98 30.18 10.29
N PHE A 8 16.61 29.06 10.92
CA PHE A 8 17.00 27.70 10.51
C PHE A 8 15.80 26.82 10.18
N CYS A 9 14.62 27.41 9.94
CA CYS A 9 13.36 26.68 9.71
C CYS A 9 13.03 25.68 10.84
N GLU A 10 13.41 26.02 12.07
CA GLU A 10 13.29 25.15 13.23
C GLU A 10 11.87 25.07 13.77
N ALA A 11 11.05 26.09 13.51
CA ALA A 11 9.64 26.13 13.89
C ALA A 11 8.74 25.74 12.71
N PHE A 12 7.66 25.01 13.00
CA PHE A 12 6.65 24.63 12.02
C PHE A 12 5.25 24.88 12.58
N THR A 13 4.36 25.38 11.73
CA THR A 13 2.93 25.48 12.00
C THR A 13 2.13 25.32 10.71
N CYS A 14 1.09 24.47 10.72
CA CYS A 14 0.14 24.39 9.62
C CYS A 14 -1.05 25.33 9.85
N LYS A 15 -1.63 25.84 8.75
CA LYS A 15 -2.86 26.66 8.78
C LYS A 15 -4.01 26.06 7.96
N SER A 16 -3.71 25.03 7.17
CA SER A 16 -4.62 24.30 6.28
C SER A 16 -3.93 23.03 5.78
N ASP A 17 -4.70 22.08 5.26
CA ASP A 17 -4.20 20.80 4.73
C ASP A 17 -3.24 20.97 3.54
N SER A 18 -3.36 22.07 2.80
CA SER A 18 -2.42 22.42 1.72
C SER A 18 -0.98 22.62 2.22
N VAL A 19 -0.79 23.06 3.46
CA VAL A 19 0.53 23.15 4.10
C VAL A 19 1.09 21.75 4.36
N CYS A 20 0.20 20.77 4.62
CA CYS A 20 0.52 19.36 4.74
C CYS A 20 0.60 18.64 3.36
N HIS A 21 0.79 19.40 2.26
CA HIS A 21 0.82 18.93 0.87
C HIS A 21 -0.44 18.17 0.41
N GLY A 22 -1.58 18.34 1.08
CA GLY A 22 -2.77 17.51 0.86
C GLY A 22 -2.57 16.03 1.19
N ARG A 23 -1.47 15.69 1.87
CA ARG A 23 -1.04 14.34 2.28
C ARG A 23 -1.25 14.12 3.77
N GLY A 24 -2.02 14.99 4.41
CA GLY A 24 -2.33 14.95 5.82
C GLY A 24 -3.34 16.03 6.18
N GLN A 25 -3.92 15.88 7.37
CA GLN A 25 -4.84 16.84 7.94
C GLN A 25 -4.08 17.80 8.84
N CYS A 26 -4.33 19.10 8.69
CA CYS A 26 -3.80 20.11 9.60
C CYS A 26 -4.67 20.19 10.86
N ILE A 27 -4.07 19.88 12.02
CA ILE A 27 -4.72 19.98 13.33
C ILE A 27 -4.21 21.25 14.01
N LEU A 28 -5.11 22.18 14.31
CA LEU A 28 -4.82 23.41 15.04
C LEU A 28 -4.97 23.16 16.55
N ASP A 29 -4.05 23.68 17.36
CA ASP A 29 -4.15 23.55 18.83
C ASP A 29 -5.15 24.59 19.38
N ASP A 30 -6.07 24.16 20.29
CA ASP A 30 -7.24 24.95 20.75
C ASP A 30 -6.89 26.21 21.59
N ASP A 31 -5.64 26.38 22.02
CA ASP A 31 -5.26 27.34 23.07
C ASP A 31 -4.55 28.61 22.55
N HIS A 32 -5.21 29.34 21.63
CA HIS A 32 -4.85 30.70 21.20
C HIS A 32 -3.38 30.95 20.81
N THR A 33 -2.65 29.91 20.46
CA THR A 33 -1.34 30.05 19.81
C THR A 33 -1.50 29.56 18.38
N TYR A 34 -0.97 30.33 17.43
CA TYR A 34 -0.97 30.07 15.98
C TYR A 34 -0.14 28.83 15.59
N ARG A 35 -0.27 27.73 16.34
CA ARG A 35 0.49 26.49 16.24
C ARG A 35 -0.47 25.38 15.82
N GLY A 36 -0.17 24.78 14.68
CA GLY A 36 -0.85 23.58 14.18
C GLY A 36 0.18 22.56 13.71
N HIS A 37 -0.18 21.30 13.73
CA HIS A 37 0.67 20.20 13.28
C HIS A 37 -0.08 19.35 12.26
N CYS A 38 0.66 18.75 11.33
CA CYS A 38 0.07 17.85 10.35
C CYS A 38 -0.04 16.44 10.93
N ASN A 39 -1.22 15.84 10.84
CA ASN A 39 -1.45 14.41 10.98
C ASN A 39 -1.39 13.77 9.60
N CYS A 40 -0.31 13.07 9.29
CA CYS A 40 -0.04 12.58 7.94
C CYS A 40 -0.92 11.38 7.60
N PHE A 41 -1.35 11.31 6.34
CA PHE A 41 -1.96 10.10 5.82
C PHE A 41 -0.94 8.96 5.79
N HIS A 42 -1.44 7.75 5.85
CA HIS A 42 -0.64 6.53 5.99
C HIS A 42 0.46 6.44 4.92
N GLY A 43 1.73 6.38 5.37
CA GLY A 43 2.91 6.28 4.49
C GLY A 43 3.62 7.60 4.17
N TYR A 44 3.06 8.75 4.56
CA TYR A 44 3.71 10.05 4.43
C TYR A 44 4.32 10.52 5.76
N SER A 45 5.52 11.09 5.69
CA SER A 45 6.27 11.48 6.89
C SER A 45 6.73 12.93 6.87
N GLY A 46 7.15 13.37 8.05
CA GLY A 46 7.71 14.70 8.29
C GLY A 46 6.65 15.68 8.81
N ARG A 47 7.12 16.85 9.28
CA ARG A 47 6.25 17.86 9.92
C ARG A 47 5.12 18.36 9.03
N ASP A 48 5.34 18.36 7.72
CA ASP A 48 4.39 18.78 6.70
C ASP A 48 3.95 17.63 5.76
N CYS A 49 4.24 16.37 6.10
CA CYS A 49 3.82 15.20 5.29
C CYS A 49 4.36 15.17 3.86
N TYR A 50 5.47 15.85 3.59
CA TYR A 50 6.07 15.90 2.26
C TYR A 50 6.69 14.57 1.83
N TYR A 51 7.34 13.86 2.76
CA TYR A 51 8.14 12.69 2.41
C TYR A 51 7.24 11.49 2.16
N ASP A 52 7.24 10.98 0.93
CA ASP A 52 6.62 9.70 0.61
C ASP A 52 7.55 8.57 1.10
N THR A 53 7.22 8.00 2.25
CA THR A 53 8.16 7.14 2.99
C THR A 53 7.90 5.66 2.76
N CYS A 54 6.62 5.27 2.65
CA CYS A 54 6.25 3.89 2.33
C CYS A 54 5.81 3.69 0.86
N GLY A 55 5.62 4.75 0.08
CA GLY A 55 5.21 4.71 -1.33
C GLY A 55 6.31 5.18 -2.29
N ARG A 56 7.58 4.91 -1.93
CA ARG A 56 8.78 5.49 -2.54
C ARG A 56 8.68 5.67 -4.07
N GLU A 57 8.64 6.95 -4.46
CA GLU A 57 8.88 7.51 -5.81
C GLU A 57 7.94 7.09 -6.95
N ASN A 58 6.64 7.23 -6.68
CA ASN A 58 5.48 7.01 -7.55
C ASN A 58 4.82 5.67 -7.27
N MET A 59 3.66 5.74 -6.62
CA MET A 59 2.50 4.96 -7.05
C MET A 59 2.34 5.13 -8.58
N THR A 60 3.13 4.39 -9.34
CA THR A 60 2.86 4.18 -10.75
C THR A 60 1.61 3.30 -10.83
N ARG A 61 0.89 3.33 -11.94
CA ARG A 61 -0.24 2.41 -12.17
C ARG A 61 0.16 0.92 -11.99
N ASN A 62 1.46 0.62 -11.98
CA ASN A 62 1.98 -0.74 -11.89
C ASN A 62 2.41 -1.17 -10.47
N ASN A 63 2.51 -0.26 -9.50
CA ASN A 63 2.82 -0.61 -8.11
C ASN A 63 2.08 0.29 -7.13
N THR A 64 0.84 -0.09 -6.81
CA THR A 64 -0.04 0.60 -5.87
C THR A 64 0.15 0.13 -4.43
N TYR A 65 1.12 -0.76 -4.17
CA TYR A 65 1.31 -1.41 -2.88
C TYR A 65 2.41 -0.72 -2.07
N LEU A 66 2.06 -0.29 -0.85
CA LEU A 66 3.03 0.26 0.11
C LEU A 66 4.11 -0.79 0.42
N CYS A 67 5.33 -0.34 0.66
CA CYS A 67 6.47 -1.21 0.95
C CYS A 67 6.65 -2.32 -0.10
N PHE A 68 6.39 -1.99 -1.37
CA PHE A 68 6.44 -2.90 -2.53
C PHE A 68 5.61 -4.18 -2.38
N GLY A 69 4.61 -4.17 -1.49
CA GLY A 69 3.84 -5.34 -1.12
C GLY A 69 4.62 -6.40 -0.32
N GLY A 70 5.89 -6.14 -0.01
CA GLY A 70 6.80 -7.02 0.74
C GLY A 70 6.82 -6.78 2.25
N GLY A 71 6.10 -5.76 2.73
CA GLY A 71 6.09 -5.39 4.14
C GLY A 71 4.84 -4.62 4.54
N GLU A 72 4.79 -4.28 5.83
CA GLU A 72 3.77 -3.44 6.41
C GLU A 72 4.34 -2.03 6.64
N CYS A 73 3.63 -1.00 6.18
CA CYS A 73 3.97 0.37 6.51
C CYS A 73 3.51 0.68 7.93
N THR A 74 4.44 1.05 8.81
CA THR A 74 4.17 1.27 10.23
C THR A 74 4.82 2.57 10.70
N VAL A 75 4.31 3.15 11.79
CA VAL A 75 4.96 4.30 12.42
C VAL A 75 6.22 3.81 13.14
N LEU A 76 7.37 4.38 12.82
CA LEU A 76 8.64 4.03 13.45
C LEU A 76 8.63 4.46 14.93
N PRO A 77 9.16 3.64 15.84
CA PRO A 77 9.19 3.95 17.27
C PRO A 77 10.06 5.17 17.57
N GLY A 78 9.63 5.99 18.53
CA GLY A 78 10.40 7.14 19.02
C GLY A 78 10.16 8.45 18.27
N THR A 79 9.19 8.52 17.36
CA THR A 79 8.84 9.76 16.66
C THR A 79 7.93 10.63 17.53
N PRO A 80 8.38 11.81 18.00
CA PRO A 80 7.51 12.70 18.76
C PRO A 80 6.39 13.21 17.84
N PRO A 81 5.11 13.15 18.24
CA PRO A 81 3.99 13.63 17.41
C PRO A 81 4.18 15.05 16.89
N ARG A 82 4.83 15.91 17.69
CA ARG A 82 5.13 17.32 17.34
C ARG A 82 6.21 17.50 16.26
N LEU A 83 7.01 16.47 15.97
CA LEU A 83 8.00 16.48 14.89
C LEU A 83 7.45 15.83 13.60
N GLY A 84 6.18 15.41 13.61
CA GLY A 84 5.54 14.63 12.55
C GLY A 84 5.74 13.13 12.76
N GLN A 85 4.74 12.34 12.39
CA GLN A 85 4.87 10.89 12.30
C GLN A 85 5.95 10.55 11.27
N ILE A 86 6.79 9.56 11.59
CA ILE A 86 7.72 8.98 10.61
C ILE A 86 7.28 7.55 10.38
N PHE A 87 6.87 7.25 9.17
CA PHE A 87 6.55 5.91 8.74
C PHE A 87 7.82 5.18 8.28
N GLY A 88 7.77 3.86 8.27
CA GLY A 88 8.79 3.00 7.72
C GLY A 88 8.23 1.62 7.42
N CYS A 89 8.91 0.89 6.56
CA CYS A 89 8.48 -0.44 6.17
C CYS A 89 9.05 -1.51 7.10
N ARG A 90 8.14 -2.29 7.69
CA ARG A 90 8.48 -3.52 8.42
C ARG A 90 8.35 -4.69 7.45
N CYS A 91 9.48 -5.20 6.96
CA CYS A 91 9.50 -6.24 5.96
C CYS A 91 9.01 -7.59 6.49
N ARG A 92 8.27 -8.32 5.65
CA ARG A 92 7.96 -9.73 5.88
C ARG A 92 9.23 -10.57 5.76
N PRO A 93 9.26 -11.80 6.32
CA PRO A 93 10.39 -12.70 6.14
C PRO A 93 10.77 -12.87 4.66
N GLY A 94 12.06 -12.83 4.36
CA GLY A 94 12.60 -12.93 2.99
C GLY A 94 12.70 -11.59 2.24
N PHE A 95 12.02 -10.54 2.71
CA PHE A 95 12.15 -9.19 2.18
C PHE A 95 13.17 -8.36 2.95
N SER A 96 13.82 -7.44 2.25
CA SER A 96 14.84 -6.54 2.81
C SER A 96 14.87 -5.20 2.07
N GLY A 97 15.67 -4.26 2.59
CA GLY A 97 15.70 -2.87 2.15
C GLY A 97 14.75 -1.98 2.95
N GLU A 98 14.98 -0.66 2.93
CA GLU A 98 14.15 0.31 3.67
C GLU A 98 12.69 0.34 3.20
N ALA A 99 12.45 -0.05 1.94
CA ALA A 99 11.12 -0.09 1.34
C ALA A 99 10.60 -1.53 1.14
N CYS A 100 11.32 -2.55 1.61
CA CYS A 100 11.03 -3.96 1.36
C CYS A 100 10.94 -4.30 -0.14
N ASP A 101 11.80 -3.68 -0.95
CA ASP A 101 11.88 -3.80 -2.40
C ASP A 101 12.82 -4.92 -2.87
N SER A 102 13.66 -5.45 -1.97
CA SER A 102 14.55 -6.57 -2.25
C SER A 102 13.99 -7.86 -1.68
N PHE A 103 13.94 -8.90 -2.50
CA PHE A 103 13.52 -10.24 -2.11
C PHE A 103 14.34 -11.27 -2.87
N ILE A 104 14.75 -12.33 -2.19
CA ILE A 104 15.52 -13.44 -2.76
C ILE A 104 14.88 -14.73 -2.25
N CYS A 105 14.40 -15.57 -3.17
CA CYS A 105 13.87 -16.87 -2.82
C CYS A 105 15.00 -17.91 -2.66
N ALA A 106 14.87 -18.81 -1.68
CA ALA A 106 15.76 -19.95 -1.48
C ALA A 106 15.10 -21.28 -1.91
N GLY A 107 13.78 -21.28 -2.11
CA GLY A 107 13.05 -22.38 -2.72
C GLY A 107 11.59 -22.01 -3.01
N ASN A 108 10.85 -22.90 -3.67
CA ASN A 108 9.46 -22.63 -4.12
C ASN A 108 8.52 -22.23 -2.98
N ARG A 109 8.79 -22.65 -1.74
CA ARG A 109 7.98 -22.27 -0.57
C ARG A 109 8.01 -20.78 -0.23
N ASP A 110 9.06 -20.08 -0.68
CA ASP A 110 9.20 -18.63 -0.45
C ASP A 110 8.39 -17.84 -1.49
N CYS A 111 8.06 -18.46 -2.63
CA CYS A 111 7.18 -17.88 -3.64
C CYS A 111 5.72 -18.21 -3.30
N ALA A 112 4.92 -17.18 -3.04
CA ALA A 112 3.51 -17.30 -2.77
C ALA A 112 2.70 -17.77 -4.00
N ASN A 113 1.45 -18.14 -3.77
CA ASN A 113 0.46 -18.51 -4.79
C ASN A 113 0.93 -19.61 -5.77
N GLY A 114 1.86 -20.48 -5.34
CA GLY A 114 2.40 -21.57 -6.15
C GLY A 114 3.48 -21.13 -7.15
N GLY A 115 4.17 -20.01 -6.89
CA GLY A 115 5.31 -19.58 -7.70
C GLY A 115 6.48 -20.56 -7.66
N THR A 116 7.30 -20.51 -8.71
CA THR A 116 8.53 -21.30 -8.82
C THR A 116 9.74 -20.41 -8.54
N CYS A 117 10.59 -20.84 -7.62
CA CYS A 117 11.85 -20.14 -7.32
C CYS A 117 12.96 -20.63 -8.25
N HIS A 118 13.59 -19.69 -8.95
CA HIS A 118 14.83 -19.93 -9.69
C HIS A 118 16.00 -19.71 -8.74
N THR A 119 16.43 -20.76 -8.03
CA THR A 119 17.44 -20.68 -6.95
C THR A 119 18.80 -20.15 -7.38
N ASP A 120 19.12 -20.22 -8.67
CA ASP A 120 20.30 -19.65 -9.30
C ASP A 120 20.27 -18.11 -9.38
N THR A 121 19.08 -17.53 -9.53
CA THR A 121 18.88 -16.07 -9.61
C THR A 121 18.22 -15.47 -8.37
N GLY A 122 17.57 -16.30 -7.55
CA GLY A 122 16.77 -15.86 -6.41
C GLY A 122 15.42 -15.25 -6.77
N ILE A 123 14.96 -15.43 -8.01
CA ILE A 123 13.75 -14.79 -8.55
C ILE A 123 12.58 -15.78 -8.58
N CYS A 124 11.40 -15.34 -8.14
CA CYS A 124 10.16 -16.08 -8.31
C CYS A 124 9.54 -15.84 -9.69
N THR A 125 9.17 -16.93 -10.37
CA THR A 125 8.26 -16.89 -11.53
C THR A 125 6.85 -17.15 -11.04
N CYS A 126 5.97 -16.17 -11.22
CA CYS A 126 4.57 -16.28 -10.83
C CYS A 126 3.80 -17.15 -11.82
N PRO A 127 2.91 -18.03 -11.34
CA PRO A 127 2.26 -19.02 -12.21
C PRO A 127 1.17 -18.41 -13.10
N HIS A 128 0.68 -17.21 -12.76
CA HIS A 128 -0.38 -16.54 -13.50
C HIS A 128 -0.23 -15.02 -13.41
N LEU A 129 -0.70 -14.30 -14.45
CA LEU A 129 -0.62 -12.83 -14.56
C LEU A 129 -1.44 -12.06 -13.52
N SER A 130 -2.32 -12.76 -12.80
CA SER A 130 -3.06 -12.19 -11.65
C SER A 130 -2.16 -11.99 -10.44
N PHE A 131 -1.00 -12.63 -10.40
CA PHE A 131 -0.02 -12.52 -9.32
C PHE A 131 1.11 -11.58 -9.68
N ALA A 132 1.54 -10.79 -8.70
CA ALA A 132 2.60 -9.81 -8.83
C ALA A 132 3.44 -9.75 -7.55
N GLY A 133 4.43 -8.85 -7.55
CA GLY A 133 5.42 -8.76 -6.49
C GLY A 133 6.55 -9.76 -6.70
N SER A 134 7.68 -9.51 -6.05
CA SER A 134 8.89 -10.33 -6.16
C SER A 134 8.72 -11.72 -5.54
N ASP A 135 7.75 -11.90 -4.63
CA ASP A 135 7.37 -13.17 -4.03
C ASP A 135 6.07 -13.76 -4.63
N CYS A 136 5.47 -13.14 -5.65
CA CYS A 136 4.14 -13.48 -6.17
C CYS A 136 2.99 -13.36 -5.15
N GLY A 137 3.21 -12.70 -4.01
CA GLY A 137 2.22 -12.58 -2.91
C GLY A 137 1.10 -11.59 -3.19
N ILE A 138 1.28 -10.72 -4.19
CA ILE A 138 0.28 -9.73 -4.56
C ILE A 138 -0.75 -10.38 -5.47
N ALA A 139 -1.94 -10.63 -4.94
CA ALA A 139 -3.06 -11.19 -5.70
C ALA A 139 -3.97 -10.08 -6.24
N ASN A 140 -3.76 -9.68 -7.50
CA ASN A 140 -4.55 -8.63 -8.14
C ASN A 140 -5.99 -9.08 -8.45
N CYS A 141 -6.22 -10.38 -8.59
CA CYS A 141 -7.53 -10.98 -8.84
C CYS A 141 -7.73 -12.21 -7.94
N GLY A 142 -8.42 -12.08 -6.81
CA GLY A 142 -8.84 -13.22 -5.96
C GLY A 142 -7.75 -14.23 -5.57
N TYR A 143 -8.15 -15.41 -5.10
CA TYR A 143 -7.22 -16.49 -4.71
C TYR A 143 -7.22 -17.61 -5.76
N TRP A 144 -6.05 -18.17 -6.09
CA TRP A 144 -5.91 -19.26 -7.08
C TRP A 144 -5.90 -20.63 -6.41
N ARG A 145 -6.83 -21.49 -6.83
CA ARG A 145 -6.90 -22.91 -6.40
C ARG A 145 -6.36 -23.90 -7.43
N GLY A 146 -5.66 -23.43 -8.46
CA GLY A 146 -5.13 -24.28 -9.53
C GLY A 146 -5.81 -24.09 -10.89
N THR A 147 -6.92 -23.34 -10.96
CA THR A 147 -7.68 -23.11 -12.20
C THR A 147 -8.14 -21.65 -12.32
N GLU A 148 -8.26 -21.15 -13.57
CA GLU A 148 -8.74 -19.78 -13.85
C GLU A 148 -10.16 -19.54 -13.32
N GLU A 149 -10.98 -20.59 -13.27
CA GLU A 149 -12.32 -20.58 -12.70
C GLU A 149 -12.36 -20.23 -11.21
N SER A 150 -11.25 -20.31 -10.49
CA SER A 150 -11.19 -19.92 -9.07
C SER A 150 -10.87 -18.43 -8.85
N LEU A 151 -10.36 -17.75 -9.88
CA LEU A 151 -10.09 -16.31 -9.81
C LEU A 151 -11.39 -15.54 -9.66
N CYS A 152 -11.31 -14.36 -9.05
CA CYS A 152 -12.51 -13.54 -8.81
C CYS A 152 -13.63 -14.33 -8.10
N SER A 153 -13.23 -15.19 -7.15
CA SER A 153 -14.12 -16.05 -6.36
C SER A 153 -14.97 -17.01 -7.22
N GLY A 154 -14.57 -17.24 -8.47
CA GLY A 154 -15.33 -17.97 -9.49
C GLY A 154 -16.56 -17.27 -10.04
N ASN A 155 -16.77 -16.01 -9.67
CA ASN A 155 -17.93 -15.21 -10.09
C ASN A 155 -17.51 -14.02 -10.96
N GLY A 156 -16.43 -14.16 -11.72
CA GLY A 156 -15.97 -13.13 -12.63
C GLY A 156 -14.73 -13.51 -13.41
N HIS A 157 -14.32 -12.62 -14.30
CA HIS A 157 -13.12 -12.76 -15.11
C HIS A 157 -12.04 -11.76 -14.67
N CYS A 158 -10.81 -12.25 -14.47
CA CYS A 158 -9.68 -11.37 -14.24
C CYS A 158 -9.29 -10.70 -15.57
N ILE A 159 -9.47 -9.39 -15.65
CA ILE A 159 -9.16 -8.62 -16.85
C ILE A 159 -8.02 -7.64 -16.55
N ARG A 160 -7.19 -7.39 -17.58
CA ARG A 160 -6.12 -6.39 -17.50
C ARG A 160 -6.38 -5.29 -18.53
N ILE A 161 -6.85 -4.13 -18.06
CA ILE A 161 -7.03 -2.93 -18.90
C ILE A 161 -5.88 -1.95 -18.64
N SER A 162 -5.82 -1.38 -17.43
CA SER A 162 -4.72 -0.54 -16.93
C SER A 162 -4.09 -1.10 -15.64
N GLU A 163 -4.92 -1.79 -14.86
CA GLU A 163 -4.57 -2.57 -13.66
C GLU A 163 -5.35 -3.90 -13.77
N SER A 164 -4.83 -4.96 -13.15
CA SER A 164 -5.52 -6.24 -13.08
C SER A 164 -6.68 -6.13 -12.09
N ARG A 165 -7.91 -6.40 -12.54
CA ARG A 165 -9.13 -6.36 -11.72
C ARG A 165 -10.13 -7.44 -12.11
N CYS A 166 -11.03 -7.76 -11.20
CA CYS A 166 -12.14 -8.64 -11.50
C CYS A 166 -13.28 -7.90 -12.19
N LEU A 167 -13.71 -8.41 -13.34
CA LEU A 167 -15.00 -8.11 -13.95
C LEU A 167 -16.01 -9.14 -13.45
N CYS A 168 -16.92 -8.72 -12.56
CA CYS A 168 -17.88 -9.64 -11.98
C CYS A 168 -18.98 -10.03 -12.96
N ASN A 169 -19.40 -11.28 -12.86
CA ASN A 169 -20.58 -11.79 -13.54
C ASN A 169 -21.84 -11.13 -12.95
N ASP A 170 -22.93 -11.18 -13.72
CA ASP A 170 -24.22 -10.65 -13.27
C ASP A 170 -24.62 -11.27 -11.93
N GLY A 171 -25.05 -10.42 -11.00
CA GLY A 171 -25.42 -10.84 -9.64
C GLY A 171 -24.26 -10.89 -8.65
N TYR A 172 -23.05 -10.44 -9.00
CA TYR A 172 -21.90 -10.36 -8.08
C TYR A 172 -21.20 -9.00 -8.11
N THR A 173 -20.56 -8.66 -6.99
CA THR A 173 -19.83 -7.41 -6.77
C THR A 173 -18.67 -7.58 -5.79
N GLY A 174 -17.95 -6.50 -5.54
CA GLY A 174 -16.73 -6.48 -4.72
C GLY A 174 -15.46 -6.66 -5.55
N LYS A 175 -14.30 -6.37 -4.95
CA LYS A 175 -13.00 -6.36 -5.66
C LYS A 175 -12.62 -7.70 -6.27
N ASN A 176 -13.11 -8.79 -5.70
CA ASN A 176 -12.87 -10.18 -6.12
C ASN A 176 -14.18 -10.93 -6.43
N CYS A 177 -15.30 -10.22 -6.65
CA CYS A 177 -16.61 -10.82 -6.93
C CYS A 177 -17.11 -11.85 -5.90
N SER A 178 -16.68 -11.73 -4.63
CA SER A 178 -17.14 -12.63 -3.57
C SER A 178 -18.53 -12.29 -3.04
N SER A 179 -19.03 -11.08 -3.30
CA SER A 179 -20.28 -10.58 -2.72
C SER A 179 -21.41 -10.70 -3.73
N PRO A 180 -22.48 -11.47 -3.47
CA PRO A 180 -23.66 -11.45 -4.32
C PRO A 180 -24.36 -10.08 -4.25
N LEU A 181 -24.85 -9.60 -5.38
CA LEU A 181 -25.74 -8.44 -5.46
C LEU A 181 -27.14 -8.90 -5.03
N CYS A 182 -27.61 -8.44 -3.89
CA CYS A 182 -28.97 -8.72 -3.44
C CYS A 182 -29.95 -7.96 -4.37
N THR A 183 -30.68 -8.67 -5.23
CA THR A 183 -31.71 -8.09 -6.09
C THR A 183 -33.05 -8.08 -5.34
N ASN A 184 -33.65 -6.89 -5.22
CA ASN A 184 -35.00 -6.60 -4.70
C ASN A 184 -35.48 -7.43 -3.48
N GLY A 185 -35.06 -7.03 -2.28
CA GLY A 185 -35.82 -7.28 -1.05
C GLY A 185 -35.65 -8.65 -0.38
N GLY A 186 -34.69 -9.47 -0.79
CA GLY A 186 -34.32 -10.70 -0.06
C GLY A 186 -33.17 -10.46 0.92
N GLU A 187 -33.30 -10.99 2.14
CA GLU A 187 -32.22 -11.03 3.14
C GLU A 187 -30.97 -11.68 2.56
N CYS A 188 -29.86 -10.98 2.78
CA CYS A 188 -28.51 -11.49 2.76
C CYS A 188 -28.02 -11.47 4.23
#